data_AF-A0A2G9TBJ2-F1
#
_entry.id   AF-A0A2G9TBJ2-F1
#
_cell.length_a   1.000
_cell.length_b   1.000
_cell.length_c   1.000
_cell.angle_alpha   90.00
_cell.angle_beta   90.00
_cell.angle_gamma   90.00
#
_symmetry.space_group_name_H-M   'P 1'
#
loop_
_entity.id
_entity.type
_entity.pdbx_description
1 polymer ?
#
loop_
_entity_poly.entity_id
_entity_poly.type
_entity_poly.pdbx_seq_one_letter_code
_entity_poly.pdbx_strand_id
1 'polypeptide(L)'
;MIHEAVQWSDIHKKWFFLPRRASHEKYTEAEDETRGTNLMIIGDSTLSSFTVVHVGELTHPARGFSAFQFIPGTNDRLIIALKSEEKDGKPVASYVTVFDINGEVLLQDTSLHDPHKFEGIAFV
;
A
#
# COMPACT_ATOMS: atom_id res chain seq x y z
N MET A 1 6.23 5.35 -10.93
CA MET A 1 5.42 4.84 -9.80
C MET A 1 3.98 5.26 -10.02
N ILE A 2 3.03 4.48 -9.50
CA ILE A 2 1.60 4.82 -9.45
C ILE A 2 1.21 4.86 -7.98
N HIS A 3 0.62 5.96 -7.52
CA HIS A 3 0.19 6.16 -6.14
C HIS A 3 -1.35 6.14 -6.07
N GLU A 4 -1.90 5.24 -5.26
CA GLU A 4 -3.35 5.19 -4.97
C GLU A 4 -3.64 5.36 -3.48
N ALA A 5 -2.62 5.30 -2.62
CA ALA A 5 -2.80 5.37 -1.17
C ALA A 5 -1.78 6.32 -0.52
N VAL A 6 -2.31 7.33 0.18
CA VAL A 6 -1.55 8.34 0.93
C VAL A 6 -2.31 8.74 2.19
N GLN A 7 -1.60 8.98 3.29
CA GLN A 7 -2.16 9.58 4.50
C GLN A 7 -1.18 10.57 5.12
N TRP A 8 -1.71 11.61 5.76
CA TRP A 8 -0.97 12.47 6.67
C TRP A 8 -1.08 11.91 8.09
N SER A 9 0.05 11.85 8.81
CA SER A 9 0.04 11.57 10.26
C SER A 9 0.22 12.87 11.04
N ASP A 10 -0.78 13.23 11.84
CA ASP A 10 -0.68 14.36 12.76
C ASP A 10 0.27 14.09 13.93
N ILE A 11 0.53 12.82 14.24
CA ILE A 11 1.42 12.40 15.32
C ILE A 11 2.88 12.49 14.87
N HIS A 12 3.19 11.95 13.70
CA HIS A 12 4.56 11.94 13.16
C HIS A 12 4.90 13.24 12.42
N LYS A 13 3.89 14.05 12.06
CA LYS A 13 4.01 15.24 11.20
C LYS A 13 4.67 14.91 9.85
N LYS A 14 4.22 13.80 9.25
CA LYS A 14 4.79 13.23 8.02
C LYS A 14 3.70 12.70 7.10
N TRP A 15 4.02 12.67 5.81
CA TRP A 15 3.24 12.01 4.78
C TRP A 15 3.70 10.56 4.63
N PHE A 16 2.75 9.64 4.52
CA PHE A 16 3.00 8.22 4.26
C PHE A 16 2.33 7.83 2.95
N PHE A 17 3.09 7.20 2.06
CA PHE A 17 2.61 6.71 0.77
C PHE A 17 2.84 5.22 0.69
N LEU A 18 1.85 4.50 0.18
CA LEU A 18 1.97 3.10 -0.23
C LEU A 18 1.67 3.04 -1.74
N PRO A 19 2.70 3.12 -2.60
CA PRO A 19 2.49 3.09 -4.04
C PRO A 19 1.83 1.79 -4.47
N ARG A 20 0.90 1.86 -5.42
CA ARG A 20 0.35 0.67 -6.06
C ARG A 20 1.42 -0.04 -6.87
N ARG A 21 2.17 0.75 -7.67
CA ARG A 21 3.15 0.24 -8.63
C ARG A 21 4.49 0.96 -8.54
N ALA A 22 5.58 0.23 -8.72
CA ALA A 22 6.92 0.78 -8.85
C ALA A 22 7.72 0.00 -9.90
N SER A 23 8.40 0.72 -10.79
CA SER A 23 9.28 0.13 -11.80
C SER A 23 10.28 1.18 -12.31
N HIS A 24 11.44 0.70 -12.75
CA HIS A 24 12.47 1.46 -13.46
C HIS A 24 12.31 1.38 -14.99
N GLU A 25 11.45 0.49 -15.47
CA GLU A 25 11.19 0.29 -16.89
C GLU A 25 10.10 1.25 -17.41
N LYS A 26 10.02 1.38 -18.73
CA LYS A 26 8.97 2.18 -19.37
C LYS A 26 7.60 1.56 -19.08
N TYR A 27 6.61 2.41 -18.85
CA TYR A 27 5.23 1.96 -18.65
C TYR A 27 4.67 1.24 -19.89
N THR A 28 4.04 0.09 -19.66
CA THR A 28 3.08 -0.57 -20.56
C THR A 28 1.96 -1.13 -19.70
N GLU A 29 0.73 -1.17 -20.23
CA GLU A 29 -0.46 -1.63 -19.48
C GLU A 29 -0.31 -3.09 -19.02
N ALA A 30 0.17 -3.97 -19.91
CA ALA A 30 0.35 -5.38 -19.62
C ALA A 30 1.42 -5.65 -18.54
N GLU A 31 2.56 -4.97 -18.57
CA GLU A 31 3.61 -5.19 -17.56
C GLU A 31 3.22 -4.57 -16.21
N ASP A 32 2.46 -3.47 -16.22
CA ASP A 32 2.04 -2.76 -15.01
C ASP A 32 1.19 -3.62 -14.06
N GLU A 33 0.41 -4.56 -14.58
CA GLU A 33 -0.38 -5.50 -13.77
C GLU A 33 0.49 -6.28 -12.75
N THR A 34 1.78 -6.49 -13.06
CA THR A 34 2.75 -7.21 -12.22
C THR A 34 3.81 -6.30 -11.58
N ARG A 35 3.62 -4.98 -11.60
CA ARG A 35 4.56 -4.01 -10.99
C ARG A 35 4.18 -3.61 -9.57
N GLY A 36 3.41 -4.46 -8.88
CA GLY A 36 3.09 -4.31 -7.46
C GLY A 36 4.36 -4.22 -6.60
N THR A 37 4.27 -3.51 -5.48
CA THR A 37 5.43 -3.16 -4.68
C THR A 37 5.18 -3.31 -3.18
N ASN A 38 6.26 -3.43 -2.41
CA ASN A 38 6.23 -3.48 -0.95
C ASN A 38 6.81 -2.20 -0.32
N LEU A 39 6.91 -1.11 -1.07
CA LEU A 39 7.46 0.15 -0.58
C LEU A 39 6.45 0.92 0.27
N MET A 40 6.94 1.45 1.38
CA MET A 40 6.34 2.55 2.11
C MET A 40 7.28 3.73 2.06
N ILE A 41 6.79 4.86 1.55
CA ILE A 41 7.57 6.09 1.38
C ILE A 41 7.06 7.09 2.40
N ILE A 42 7.97 7.59 3.24
CA ILE A 42 7.67 8.53 4.31
C ILE A 42 8.31 9.87 3.96
N GLY A 43 7.48 10.87 3.65
CA GLY A 43 7.91 12.24 3.37
C GLY A 43 7.83 13.13 4.61
N ASP A 44 8.75 14.09 4.72
CA ASP A 44 8.58 15.21 5.66
C ASP A 44 7.35 16.07 5.31
N SER A 45 6.99 17.00 6.20
CA SER A 45 5.81 17.85 6.01
C SER A 45 5.84 18.73 4.76
N THR A 46 7.04 19.01 4.23
CA THR A 46 7.27 19.85 3.06
C THR A 46 7.52 19.05 1.77
N LEU A 47 7.51 17.71 1.84
CA LEU A 47 7.84 16.80 0.74
C LEU A 47 9.21 17.09 0.11
N SER A 48 10.16 17.54 0.92
CA SER A 48 11.54 17.85 0.53
C SER A 48 12.52 16.70 0.82
N SER A 49 12.18 15.83 1.77
CA SER A 49 12.99 14.66 2.11
C SER A 49 12.11 13.43 2.32
N PHE A 50 12.65 12.27 1.95
CA PHE A 50 11.94 11.01 1.97
C PHE A 50 12.78 9.90 2.61
N THR A 51 12.11 9.02 3.33
CA THR A 51 12.64 7.74 3.81
C THR A 51 11.84 6.62 3.15
N VAL A 52 12.52 5.56 2.72
CA VAL A 52 11.88 4.40 2.12
C VAL A 52 12.03 3.21 3.05
N VAL A 53 10.91 2.53 3.32
CA VAL A 53 10.81 1.34 4.15
C VAL A 53 10.22 0.22 3.31
N HIS A 54 10.75 -1.00 3.44
CA HIS A 54 10.17 -2.19 2.80
C HIS A 54 9.23 -2.89 3.80
N VAL A 55 7.98 -3.09 3.41
CA VAL A 55 6.94 -3.74 4.21
C VAL A 55 6.96 -5.23 3.90
N GLY A 56 7.56 -6.04 4.78
CA GLY A 56 7.76 -7.47 4.57
C GLY A 56 8.45 -7.80 3.24
N GLU A 57 8.24 -9.02 2.75
CA GLU A 57 8.81 -9.51 1.50
C GLU A 57 7.84 -9.34 0.32
N LEU A 58 8.35 -8.98 -0.86
CA LEU A 58 7.54 -8.88 -2.08
C LEU A 58 7.34 -10.27 -2.70
N THR A 59 6.34 -11.01 -2.22
CA THR A 59 6.02 -12.37 -2.69
C THR A 59 4.93 -12.40 -3.78
N HIS A 60 4.15 -11.33 -3.92
CA HIS A 60 3.01 -11.26 -4.84
C HIS A 60 3.02 -9.96 -5.68
N PRO A 61 3.79 -9.91 -6.78
CA PRO A 61 3.97 -8.70 -7.58
C PRO A 61 2.69 -8.25 -8.33
N ALA A 62 1.67 -9.10 -8.44
CA ALA A 62 0.38 -8.70 -9.01
C ALA A 62 -0.46 -7.82 -8.05
N ARG A 63 -0.19 -7.89 -6.73
CA ARG A 63 -0.93 -7.14 -5.70
C ARG A 63 -0.33 -5.76 -5.54
N GLY A 64 -1.14 -4.73 -5.75
CA GLY A 64 -0.75 -3.33 -5.51
C GLY A 64 -1.55 -2.72 -4.37
N PHE A 65 -0.92 -1.91 -3.52
CA PHE A 65 -1.64 -1.14 -2.50
C PHE A 65 -2.71 -0.24 -3.15
N SER A 66 -3.91 -0.25 -2.60
CA SER A 66 -5.06 0.53 -3.11
C SER A 66 -5.58 1.54 -2.09
N ALA A 67 -5.44 1.28 -0.79
CA ALA A 67 -5.80 2.21 0.28
C ALA A 67 -5.11 1.82 1.59
N PHE A 68 -4.97 2.76 2.53
CA PHE A 68 -4.61 2.45 3.91
C PHE A 68 -5.14 3.48 4.90
N GLN A 69 -5.17 3.08 6.17
CA GLN A 69 -5.43 3.93 7.32
C GLN A 69 -4.48 3.58 8.47
N PHE A 70 -4.17 4.57 9.31
CA PHE A 70 -3.57 4.31 10.61
C PHE A 70 -4.62 3.72 11.56
N ILE A 71 -4.24 2.71 12.35
CA ILE A 71 -5.15 2.09 13.31
C ILE A 71 -5.32 3.03 14.53
N PRO A 72 -6.54 3.43 14.90
CA PRO A 72 -6.79 4.31 16.04
C PRO A 72 -6.21 3.76 17.35
N GLY A 73 -5.73 4.66 18.22
CA GLY A 73 -5.17 4.28 19.51
C GLY A 73 -3.76 3.68 19.45
N THR A 74 -3.13 3.63 18.27
CA THR A 74 -1.76 3.07 18.08
C THR A 74 -0.68 4.14 17.92
N ASN A 75 -1.02 5.41 18.10
CA ASN A 75 -0.15 6.56 17.79
C ASN A 75 0.42 6.53 16.36
N ASP A 76 -0.43 6.20 15.39
CA ASP A 76 -0.07 6.02 13.97
C ASP A 76 1.12 5.06 13.77
N ARG A 77 1.32 4.10 14.70
CA ARG A 77 2.38 3.10 14.60
C ARG A 77 1.95 1.91 13.75
N LEU A 78 0.67 1.55 13.79
CA LEU A 78 0.12 0.43 13.02
C LEU A 78 -0.71 0.95 11.86
N ILE A 79 -0.53 0.28 10.72
CA ILE A 79 -1.22 0.56 9.47
C ILE A 79 -2.05 -0.67 9.09
N ILE A 80 -3.31 -0.44 8.73
CA ILE A 80 -4.12 -1.41 7.99
C ILE A 80 -4.17 -0.95 6.53
N ALA A 81 -3.84 -1.85 5.60
CA ALA A 81 -3.80 -1.53 4.19
C ALA A 81 -4.59 -2.55 3.36
N LEU A 82 -5.14 -2.06 2.26
CA LEU A 82 -5.73 -2.88 1.21
C LEU A 82 -4.74 -3.01 0.04
N LYS A 83 -4.72 -4.19 -0.55
CA LYS A 83 -4.12 -4.43 -1.86
C LYS A 83 -5.18 -4.98 -2.79
N SER A 84 -5.17 -4.55 -4.05
CA SER A 84 -6.03 -5.11 -5.09
C SER A 84 -5.20 -5.72 -6.21
N GLU A 85 -5.77 -6.73 -6.86
CA GLU A 85 -5.17 -7.49 -7.94
C GLU A 85 -6.07 -7.41 -9.17
N GLU A 86 -5.44 -7.20 -10.32
CA GLU A 86 -6.07 -7.17 -11.63
C GLU A 86 -5.38 -8.19 -12.54
N LYS A 87 -6.14 -8.74 -13.47
CA LYS A 87 -5.64 -9.61 -14.51
C LYS A 87 -6.37 -9.32 -15.81
N ASP A 88 -5.62 -9.04 -16.87
CA ASP A 88 -6.17 -8.68 -18.19
C ASP A 88 -7.16 -7.50 -18.11
N GLY A 89 -6.82 -6.49 -17.31
CA GLY A 89 -7.62 -5.30 -17.04
C GLY A 89 -8.86 -5.52 -16.16
N LYS A 90 -9.04 -6.73 -15.59
CA LYS A 90 -10.21 -7.07 -14.78
C LYS A 90 -9.85 -7.23 -13.30
N PRO A 91 -10.66 -6.66 -12.38
CA PRO A 91 -10.64 -7.01 -10.96
C PRO A 91 -10.68 -8.53 -10.74
N VAL A 92 -9.79 -9.06 -9.90
CA VAL A 92 -9.85 -10.48 -9.54
C VAL A 92 -9.88 -10.72 -8.03
N ALA A 93 -9.26 -9.86 -7.23
CA ALA A 93 -9.24 -10.03 -5.78
C ALA A 93 -8.83 -8.74 -5.05
N SER A 94 -9.19 -8.69 -3.77
CA SER A 94 -8.62 -7.76 -2.81
C SER A 94 -8.15 -8.47 -1.55
N TYR A 95 -7.19 -7.87 -0.88
CA TYR A 95 -6.51 -8.40 0.29
C TYR A 95 -6.37 -7.31 1.35
N VAL A 96 -6.41 -7.72 2.62
CA VAL A 96 -6.08 -6.86 3.76
C VAL A 96 -4.78 -7.32 4.40
N THR A 97 -3.97 -6.38 4.86
CA THR A 97 -2.73 -6.63 5.61
C THR A 97 -2.59 -5.59 6.73
N VAL A 98 -1.89 -5.98 7.79
CA VAL A 98 -1.56 -5.09 8.91
C VAL A 98 -0.06 -5.16 9.16
N PHE A 99 0.58 -4.01 9.29
CA PHE A 99 2.01 -3.88 9.54
C PHE A 99 2.31 -2.61 10.34
N ASP A 100 3.50 -2.53 10.92
CA ASP A 100 3.95 -1.33 11.61
C ASP A 100 4.71 -0.35 10.69
N ILE A 101 4.93 0.89 11.14
CA ILE A 101 5.66 1.91 10.37
C ILE A 101 7.14 1.58 10.09
N ASN A 102 7.68 0.49 10.64
CA ASN A 102 9.02 -0.01 10.35
C ASN A 102 8.99 -1.13 9.28
N GLY A 103 7.81 -1.51 8.81
CA GLY A 103 7.62 -2.55 7.80
C GLY A 103 7.44 -3.96 8.36
N GLU A 104 7.29 -4.12 9.68
CA GLU A 104 7.04 -5.43 10.29
C GLU A 104 5.58 -5.84 10.08
N VAL A 105 5.37 -6.96 9.38
CA VAL A 105 4.03 -7.46 9.05
C VAL A 105 3.44 -8.26 10.22
N LEU A 106 2.33 -7.78 10.76
CA LEU A 106 1.55 -8.42 11.83
C LEU A 106 0.45 -9.34 11.28
N LEU A 107 -0.14 -8.96 10.14
CA LEU A 107 -1.11 -9.76 9.39
C LEU A 107 -0.67 -9.83 7.94
N GLN A 108 -0.32 -11.02 7.48
CA GLN A 108 -0.03 -11.29 6.07
C GLN A 108 -1.26 -11.01 5.20
N ASP A 109 -1.04 -10.72 3.91
CA ASP A 109 -2.11 -10.49 2.93
C ASP A 109 -3.19 -11.58 3.04
N THR A 110 -4.36 -11.19 3.55
CA THR A 110 -5.51 -12.07 3.76
C THR A 110 -6.59 -11.68 2.77
N SER A 111 -7.08 -12.64 1.98
CA SER A 111 -8.09 -12.37 0.97
C SER A 111 -9.40 -11.90 1.60
N LEU A 112 -10.06 -10.93 0.96
CA LEU A 112 -11.43 -10.54 1.28
C LEU A 112 -12.47 -11.47 0.64
N HIS A 113 -12.03 -12.51 -0.10
CA HIS A 113 -12.86 -13.54 -0.70
C HIS A 113 -13.96 -13.04 -1.65
N ASP A 114 -13.65 -11.98 -2.40
CA ASP A 114 -14.60 -11.32 -3.30
C ASP A 114 -13.88 -10.85 -4.59
N PRO A 115 -14.42 -11.10 -5.80
CA PRO A 115 -13.84 -10.69 -7.08
C PRO A 115 -13.98 -9.20 -7.42
N HIS A 116 -13.94 -8.32 -6.41
CA HIS A 116 -13.98 -6.87 -6.58
C HIS A 116 -12.70 -6.20 -6.07
N LYS A 117 -12.41 -5.00 -6.59
CA LYS A 117 -11.40 -4.10 -6.04
C LYS A 117 -12.02 -3.31 -4.91
N PHE A 118 -11.50 -3.48 -3.70
CA PHE A 118 -11.74 -2.56 -2.60
C PHE A 118 -10.59 -1.53 -2.58
N GLU A 119 -10.95 -0.27 -2.81
CA GLU A 119 -10.01 0.84 -3.01
C GLU A 119 -10.18 1.95 -1.97
N GLY A 120 -10.91 1.65 -0.89
CA GLY A 120 -11.10 2.57 0.22
C GLY A 120 -11.25 1.78 1.51
N ILE A 121 -10.64 2.29 2.57
CA ILE A 121 -10.78 1.78 3.93
C ILE A 121 -10.87 2.95 4.90
N ALA A 122 -11.76 2.84 5.88
CA ALA A 122 -11.99 3.84 6.91
C ALA A 122 -12.46 3.17 8.21
N PHE A 123 -12.15 3.79 9.34
CA PHE A 123 -12.78 3.48 10.62
C PHE A 123 -14.04 4.36 10.74
N VAL A 124 -15.21 3.74 10.96
CA VAL A 124 -16.54 4.38 10.98
C VAL A 124 -17.26 4.20 12.30
#